data_AF-A0A0J9HF46-F1
#
_entry.id   AF-A0A0J9HF46-F1
#
_cell.length_a   1.000
_cell.length_b   1.000
_cell.length_c   1.000
_cell.angle_alpha   90.00
_cell.angle_beta   90.00
_cell.angle_gamma   90.00
#
_symmetry.space_group_name_H-M   'P 1'
#
loop_
_entity.id
_entity.type
_entity.pdbx_description
1 polymer ?
#
loop_
_entity_poly.entity_id
_entity_poly.type
_entity_poly.pdbx_seq_one_letter_code
_entity_poly.pdbx_strand_id
1 'polypeptide(L)'
;MVTTELHQRQVVCTIAERNTFSAPSGMDCGTYMQPFFDMGGPGYITDNATSACEYCAFKVGDQFYQNFGMDYGTQWRDLGIFAAFIASNLILLFIGS
;
A
#
# COMPACT_ATOMS: atom_id res chain seq x y z
N MET A 1 -12.98 -7.21 -6.77
CA MET A 1 -12.07 -7.44 -5.64
C MET A 1 -10.99 -6.38 -5.77
N VAL A 2 -10.94 -5.35 -4.92
CA VAL A 2 -10.10 -4.17 -5.23
C VAL A 2 -8.61 -4.50 -5.15
N THR A 3 -8.23 -5.41 -4.26
CA THR A 3 -6.86 -5.92 -4.08
C THR A 3 -6.28 -6.64 -5.30
N THR A 4 -7.09 -7.13 -6.25
CA THR A 4 -6.57 -7.83 -7.45
C THR A 4 -5.94 -6.90 -8.46
N GLU A 5 -6.47 -5.69 -8.59
CA GLU A 5 -6.12 -4.79 -9.69
C GLU A 5 -4.67 -4.32 -9.62
N LEU A 6 -4.20 -4.00 -8.41
CA LEU A 6 -2.83 -3.54 -8.15
C LEU A 6 -1.91 -4.64 -7.61
N HIS A 7 -2.38 -5.90 -7.55
CA HIS A 7 -1.60 -6.99 -7.01
C HIS A 7 -0.31 -7.20 -7.81
N GLN A 8 0.84 -7.20 -7.13
CA GLN A 8 2.17 -7.33 -7.76
C GLN A 8 2.45 -6.33 -8.89
N ARG A 9 1.70 -5.22 -8.96
CA ARG A 9 1.97 -4.16 -9.94
C ARG A 9 3.09 -3.27 -9.43
N GLN A 10 4.12 -3.08 -10.25
CA GLN A 10 5.20 -2.14 -9.96
C GLN A 10 4.67 -0.70 -10.01
N VAL A 11 4.97 0.08 -8.98
CA VAL A 11 4.57 1.49 -8.89
C VAL A 11 5.70 2.38 -9.37
N VAL A 12 5.41 3.18 -10.41
CA VAL A 12 6.32 4.20 -10.94
C VAL A 12 5.69 5.57 -10.70
N CYS A 13 6.19 6.29 -9.69
CA CYS A 13 5.60 7.59 -9.31
C CYS A 13 5.84 8.65 -10.39
N THR A 14 4.78 9.38 -10.69
CA THR A 14 4.84 10.64 -11.46
C THR A 14 5.42 11.77 -10.61
N ILE A 15 5.78 12.90 -11.24
CA ILE A 15 6.39 14.04 -10.54
C ILE A 15 5.48 14.57 -9.41
N ALA A 16 4.15 14.54 -9.61
CA ALA A 16 3.18 15.01 -8.61
C ALA A 16 3.04 14.05 -7.40
N GLU A 17 3.43 12.78 -7.54
CA GLU A 17 3.36 11.77 -6.49
C GLU A 17 4.68 11.65 -5.71
N ARG A 18 5.72 12.34 -6.16
CA ARG A 18 7.02 12.37 -5.50
C ARG A 18 6.99 13.36 -4.36
N ASN A 19 7.39 12.89 -3.19
CA ASN A 19 7.59 13.75 -2.04
C ASN A 19 9.00 14.32 -2.12
N THR A 20 9.09 15.66 -2.19
CA THR A 20 10.36 16.38 -2.21
C THR A 20 10.78 16.75 -0.80
N PHE A 21 12.02 16.45 -0.43
CA PHE A 21 12.62 16.88 0.83
C PHE A 21 14.11 17.18 0.65
N SER A 22 14.75 17.79 1.64
CA SER A 22 16.18 18.09 1.62
C SER A 22 16.92 17.24 2.64
N ALA A 23 18.00 16.59 2.23
CA ALA A 23 18.86 15.85 3.14
C ALA A 23 19.69 16.83 4.01
N PRO A 24 20.08 16.44 5.23
CA PRO A 24 21.00 17.23 6.05
C PRO A 24 22.35 17.46 5.35
N SER A 25 23.02 18.56 5.71
CA SER A 25 24.32 18.94 5.14
C SER A 25 25.35 17.80 5.26
N GLY A 26 25.86 17.32 4.12
CA GLY A 26 26.89 16.28 4.06
C GLY A 26 26.37 14.84 3.94
N MET A 27 25.05 14.62 3.81
CA MET A 27 24.47 13.31 3.48
C MET A 27 23.72 13.37 2.14
N ASP A 28 23.73 12.25 1.40
CA ASP A 28 22.88 12.05 0.24
C ASP A 28 21.48 11.54 0.65
N CYS A 29 20.50 11.68 -0.25
CA CYS A 29 19.13 11.20 0.00
C CYS A 29 19.08 9.71 0.35
N GLY A 30 19.88 8.91 -0.36
CA GLY A 30 19.98 7.46 -0.19
C GLY A 30 20.40 7.07 1.22
N THR A 31 21.52 7.60 1.71
CA THR A 31 22.02 7.30 3.05
C THR A 31 21.09 7.83 4.12
N TYR A 32 20.47 8.99 3.92
CA TYR A 32 19.52 9.55 4.87
C TYR A 32 18.27 8.67 5.05
N MET A 33 17.72 8.11 3.97
CA MET A 33 16.54 7.23 4.05
C MET A 33 16.86 5.76 4.28
N GLN A 34 18.12 5.34 4.22
CA GLN A 34 18.50 3.96 4.43
C GLN A 34 17.96 3.38 5.75
N PRO A 35 18.05 4.07 6.90
CA PRO A 35 17.43 3.60 8.14
C PRO A 35 15.91 3.44 8.04
N PHE A 36 15.23 4.29 7.26
CA PHE A 36 13.79 4.19 7.03
C PHE A 36 13.43 2.92 6.26
N PHE A 37 14.17 2.60 5.20
CA PHE A 37 13.99 1.36 4.45
C PHE A 37 14.34 0.12 5.28
N ASP A 38 15.39 0.19 6.10
CA ASP A 38 15.80 -0.90 7.00
C ASP A 38 14.77 -1.18 8.10
N MET A 39 14.03 -0.16 8.54
CA MET A 39 12.89 -0.31 9.46
C MET A 39 11.62 -0.87 8.79
N GLY A 40 11.67 -1.22 7.50
CA GLY A 40 10.54 -1.74 6.74
C GLY A 40 9.69 -0.65 6.07
N GLY A 41 10.20 0.57 5.95
CA GLY A 41 9.57 1.63 5.19
C GLY A 41 9.38 1.24 3.71
N PRO A 42 8.16 1.32 3.15
CA PRO A 42 7.92 1.02 1.75
C PRO A 42 8.47 2.12 0.83
N GLY A 43 8.52 1.86 -0.47
CA GLY A 43 8.89 2.87 -1.46
C GLY A 43 10.35 2.82 -1.94
N TYR A 44 10.77 3.91 -2.59
CA TYR A 44 12.11 4.08 -3.14
C TYR A 44 12.43 5.55 -3.40
N ILE A 45 13.71 5.87 -3.47
CA ILE A 45 14.21 7.19 -3.90
C ILE A 45 14.42 7.18 -5.41
N THR A 46 14.04 8.27 -6.07
CA THR A 46 14.26 8.41 -7.52
C THR A 46 15.57 9.13 -7.87
N ASP A 47 16.05 10.04 -7.02
CA ASP A 47 17.32 10.75 -7.22
C ASP A 47 18.15 10.86 -5.93
N ASN A 48 19.46 10.61 -6.04
CA ASN A 48 20.42 10.68 -4.95
C ASN A 48 21.09 12.07 -4.87
N ALA A 49 20.27 13.11 -5.00
CA ALA A 49 20.71 14.49 -4.81
C ALA A 49 21.09 14.76 -3.33
N THR A 50 21.55 15.97 -3.03
CA THR A 50 21.77 16.44 -1.65
C THR A 50 20.74 17.47 -1.21
N SER A 51 20.25 18.30 -2.14
CA SER A 51 19.35 19.43 -1.84
C SER A 51 17.91 19.26 -2.30
N ALA A 52 17.59 18.27 -3.14
CA ALA A 52 16.25 18.03 -3.70
C ALA A 52 15.96 16.53 -3.88
N CYS A 53 15.76 15.83 -2.77
CA CYS A 53 15.45 14.40 -2.75
C CYS A 53 14.03 14.14 -3.22
N GLU A 54 13.85 13.20 -4.15
CA GLU A 54 12.53 12.75 -4.59
C GLU A 54 12.25 11.33 -4.09
N TYR A 55 11.24 11.19 -3.25
CA TYR A 55 10.81 9.92 -2.67
C TYR A 55 9.43 9.49 -3.17
N CYS A 56 9.35 8.24 -3.62
CA CYS A 56 8.10 7.56 -3.98
C CYS A 56 7.69 6.62 -2.85
N ALA A 57 6.49 6.80 -2.30
CA ALA A 57 6.04 6.08 -1.10
C ALA A 57 5.77 4.58 -1.30
N PHE A 58 5.56 4.15 -2.55
CA PHE A 58 5.19 2.78 -2.88
C PHE A 58 6.06 2.24 -4.00
N LYS A 59 6.51 0.99 -3.84
CA LYS A 59 7.24 0.23 -4.86
C LYS A 59 6.34 -0.78 -5.56
N VAL A 60 5.38 -1.35 -4.83
CA VAL A 60 4.41 -2.33 -5.31
C VAL A 60 3.01 -1.92 -4.88
N GLY A 61 2.01 -2.12 -5.74
CA GLY A 61 0.62 -1.74 -5.48
C GLY A 61 0.01 -2.39 -4.23
N ASP A 62 0.49 -3.56 -3.83
CA ASP A 62 0.10 -4.22 -2.58
C ASP A 62 0.34 -3.34 -1.35
N GLN A 63 1.42 -2.52 -1.35
CA GLN A 63 1.76 -1.64 -0.23
C GLN A 63 0.73 -0.52 -0.03
N PHE A 64 0.00 -0.14 -1.09
CA PHE A 64 -1.09 0.82 -0.97
C PHE A 64 -2.25 0.27 -0.12
N TYR A 65 -2.61 -1.00 -0.34
CA TYR A 65 -3.72 -1.65 0.37
C TYR A 65 -3.38 -2.04 1.81
N GLN A 66 -2.10 -2.26 2.13
CA GLN A 66 -1.64 -2.52 3.49
C GLN A 66 -2.02 -1.40 4.46
N ASN A 67 -1.98 -0.14 4.04
CA ASN A 67 -2.41 1.00 4.86
C ASN A 67 -3.90 0.95 5.24
N PHE A 68 -4.71 0.23 4.47
CA PHE A 68 -6.14 0.03 4.74
C PHE A 68 -6.43 -1.32 5.42
N GLY A 69 -5.40 -2.08 5.80
CA GLY A 69 -5.55 -3.41 6.38
C GLY A 69 -6.12 -4.44 5.39
N MET A 70 -6.07 -4.16 4.10
CA MET A 70 -6.54 -5.07 3.06
C MET A 70 -5.37 -5.88 2.52
N ASP A 71 -5.49 -7.20 2.62
CA ASP A 71 -4.50 -8.15 2.13
C ASP A 71 -5.11 -9.04 1.03
N TYR A 72 -4.32 -9.34 0.00
CA TYR A 72 -4.76 -10.21 -1.08
C TYR A 72 -5.06 -11.64 -0.58
N GLY A 73 -4.35 -12.12 0.44
CA GLY A 73 -4.59 -13.43 1.03
C GLY A 73 -5.93 -13.55 1.76
N THR A 74 -6.47 -12.47 2.32
CA THR A 74 -7.69 -12.52 3.13
C THR A 74 -8.99 -12.32 2.35
N GLN A 75 -8.90 -11.92 1.08
CA GLN A 75 -10.06 -11.58 0.26
C GLN A 75 -11.13 -12.68 0.16
N TRP A 76 -10.73 -13.95 0.13
CA TRP A 76 -11.66 -15.09 0.08
C TRP A 76 -12.36 -15.35 1.42
N ARG A 77 -11.66 -15.10 2.53
CA ARG A 77 -12.26 -15.17 3.88
C ARG A 77 -13.32 -14.08 4.02
N ASP A 78 -12.99 -12.87 3.62
CA ASP A 78 -13.87 -11.72 3.78
C ASP A 78 -15.12 -11.87 2.88
N LEU A 79 -14.97 -12.40 1.66
CA LEU A 79 -16.09 -12.78 0.79
C LEU A 79 -16.96 -13.88 1.41
N GLY A 80 -16.35 -14.89 2.04
CA GLY A 80 -17.08 -15.97 2.72
C GLY A 80 -17.92 -15.48 3.89
N ILE A 81 -17.38 -14.56 4.71
CA ILE A 81 -18.11 -13.93 5.82
C ILE A 81 -19.30 -13.13 5.29
N PHE A 82 -19.10 -12.37 4.21
CA PHE A 82 -20.17 -11.61 3.57
C PHE A 82 -21.28 -12.52 3.00
N ALA A 83 -20.90 -13.62 2.33
CA ALA A 83 -21.84 -14.61 1.84
C ALA A 83 -22.62 -15.29 2.97
N ALA A 84 -21.97 -15.63 4.09
CA ALA A 84 -22.62 -16.18 5.26
C ALA A 84 -23.63 -15.20 5.89
N PHE A 85 -23.30 -13.91 5.92
CA PHE A 85 -24.23 -12.87 6.36
C PHE A 85 -25.47 -12.77 5.45
N ILE A 86 -25.30 -12.82 4.12
CA ILE A 86 -26.43 -12.83 3.19
C ILE A 86 -27.30 -14.07 3.41
N ALA A 87 -26.68 -15.25 3.50
CA ALA A 87 -27.40 -16.51 3.69
C ALA A 87 -28.19 -16.53 5.00
N SER A 88 -27.63 -16.06 6.12
CA SER A 88 -28.34 -16.01 7.40
C SER A 88 -29.53 -15.05 7.37
N ASN A 89 -29.39 -13.88 6.74
CA ASN A 89 -30.49 -12.93 6.56
C ASN A 89 -31.63 -13.52 5.71
N LEU A 90 -31.30 -14.21 4.60
CA LEU A 90 -32.29 -14.89 3.76
C LEU A 90 -33.02 -15.98 4.55
N ILE A 91 -32.29 -16.81 5.31
CA ILE A 91 -32.88 -17.86 6.16
C ILE A 91 -33.86 -17.25 7.17
N LEU A 92 -33.47 -16.19 7.87
CA LEU A 92 -34.34 -15.51 8.83
C LEU A 92 -35.60 -14.94 8.16
N LEU A 93 -35.46 -14.36 6.97
CA LEU A 93 -36.59 -13.81 6.22
C LEU A 93 -37.60 -14.90 5.81
N PHE A 94 -37.14 -16.04 5.31
CA PHE A 94 -38.00 -17.14 4.90
C PHE A 94 -38.63 -17.91 6.07
N ILE A 95 -37.97 -17.96 7.23
CA ILE A 95 -38.54 -18.58 8.45
C ILE A 95 -39.55 -17.63 9.12
N GLY A 96 -39.32 -16.32 9.05
CA GLY A 96 -40.19 -15.31 9.66
C GLY A 96 -41.44 -14.94 8.84
N SER A 97 -41.53 -15.39 7.59
CA SER A 97 -42.71 -15.25 6.71
C SER A 97 -43.67 -16.43 6.86
#